data_AF-A0A955LCH3-F1
#
_entry.id   AF-A0A955LCH3-F1
#
_cell.length_a   1.000
_cell.length_b   1.000
_cell.length_c   1.000
_cell.angle_alpha   90.00
_cell.angle_beta   90.00
_cell.angle_gamma   90.00
#
_symmetry.space_group_name_H-M   'P 1'
#
loop_
_entity.id
_entity.type
_entity.pdbx_description
1 polymer ?
#
loop_
_entity_poly.entity_id
_entity_poly.type
_entity_poly.pdbx_seq_one_letter_code
_entity_poly.pdbx_strand_id
1 'polypeptide(L)' 'MSTETMQILATALAIAGGGIAPAIAIGWIGAKGLEAIGRNPEAASKVQTAMILAIAFAEAIAIYALVIALIIKFV' A
#
# COMPACT_ATOMS: atom_id res chain seq x y z
N MET A 1 -15.81 -21.61 17.64
CA MET A 1 -15.99 -20.85 16.37
C MET A 1 -15.98 -21.86 15.23
N SER A 2 -16.79 -21.68 14.19
CA SER A 2 -16.71 -22.56 13.01
C SER A 2 -15.48 -22.20 12.17
N THR A 3 -15.02 -23.15 11.35
CA THR A 3 -13.90 -22.95 10.42
C THR A 3 -14.14 -21.78 9.47
N GLU A 4 -15.37 -21.65 8.98
CA GLU A 4 -15.77 -20.54 8.11
C GLU A 4 -15.65 -19.17 8.81
N THR A 5 -16.08 -19.05 10.07
CA THR A 5 -15.92 -17.81 10.84
C THR A 5 -14.44 -17.47 11.03
N MET A 6 -13.59 -18.47 11.28
CA MET A 6 -12.14 -18.25 11.43
C MET A 6 -11.50 -17.80 10.11
N GLN A 7 -11.89 -18.38 8.96
CA GLN A 7 -11.40 -17.98 7.65
C GLN A 7 -11.79 -16.53 7.30
N ILE A 8 -13.03 -16.12 7.59
CA ILE A 8 -13.49 -14.75 7.35
C ILE A 8 -12.68 -13.75 8.19
N LEU A 9 -12.49 -14.04 9.47
CA LEU A 9 -11.69 -13.18 10.36
C LEU A 9 -10.23 -13.11 9.92
N ALA A 10 -9.61 -14.25 9.59
CA ALA A 10 -8.24 -14.28 9.11
C ALA A 10 -8.07 -13.49 7.79
N THR A 11 -9.01 -13.62 6.86
CA THR A 11 -9.03 -12.86 5.60
C THR A 11 -9.10 -11.35 5.88
N ALA A 12 -10.03 -10.93 6.75
CA ALA A 12 -10.20 -9.52 7.10
C ALA A 12 -8.96 -8.93 7.78
N LEU A 13 -8.36 -9.69 8.71
CA LEU A 13 -7.14 -9.27 9.40
C LEU A 13 -5.93 -9.19 8.46
N ALA A 14 -5.80 -10.11 7.51
CA ALA A 14 -4.72 -10.11 6.53
C ALA A 14 -4.77 -8.84 5.65
N ILE A 15 -5.94 -8.50 5.09
CA ILE A 15 -6.12 -7.26 4.31
C ILE A 15 -5.90 -6.03 5.16
N ALA A 16 -6.57 -5.93 6.31
CA ALA A 16 -6.53 -4.74 7.15
C ALA A 16 -5.11 -4.49 7.66
N GLY A 17 -4.43 -5.51 8.18
CA GLY A 17 -3.06 -5.40 8.66
C GLY A 17 -2.07 -5.11 7.55
N GLY A 18 -2.18 -5.82 6.43
CA GLY A 18 -1.25 -5.68 5.30
C GLY A 18 -1.41 -4.38 4.51
N GLY A 19 -2.56 -3.71 4.59
CA GLY A 19 -2.80 -2.43 3.94
C GLY A 19 -2.33 -1.19 4.72
N ILE A 20 -2.18 -1.29 6.05
CA ILE A 20 -1.86 -0.12 6.89
C ILE A 20 -0.48 0.47 6.57
N ALA A 21 0.56 -0.37 6.54
CA ALA A 21 1.93 0.10 6.31
C ALA A 21 2.11 0.71 4.91
N PRO A 22 1.62 0.08 3.80
CA PRO A 22 1.61 0.68 2.47
C PRO A 22 0.86 2.01 2.42
N ALA A 23 -0.33 2.09 3.02
CA ALA A 23 -1.12 3.32 3.01
C ALA A 23 -0.37 4.49 3.67
N ILE A 24 0.28 4.25 4.81
CA ILE A 24 1.10 5.25 5.50
C ILE A 24 2.31 5.64 4.64
N ALA A 25 3.02 4.65 4.07
CA ALA A 25 4.18 4.90 3.23
C ALA A 25 3.82 5.73 1.98
N ILE A 26 2.73 5.40 1.29
CA ILE A 26 2.25 6.11 0.10
C ILE A 26 1.88 7.55 0.47
N GLY A 27 1.14 7.74 1.57
CA GLY A 27 0.79 9.07 2.07
C GLY A 27 2.03 9.93 2.36
N TRP A 28 3.03 9.33 3.02
CA TRP A 28 4.29 10.01 3.32
C TRP A 28 5.08 10.37 2.05
N ILE A 29 5.26 9.42 1.14
CA ILE A 29 5.98 9.61 -0.13
C ILE A 29 5.30 10.72 -0.94
N GLY A 30 3.97 10.68 -1.05
CA GLY A 30 3.18 11.70 -1.73
C GLY A 30 3.37 13.09 -1.11
N ALA A 31 3.23 13.21 0.22
CA ALA A 31 3.42 14.48 0.91
C ALA A 31 4.82 15.06 0.71
N LYS A 32 5.88 14.23 0.79
CA LYS A 32 7.25 14.67 0.58
C LYS A 32 7.57 15.03 -0.86
N GLY A 33 7.00 14.30 -1.82
CA GLY A 33 7.11 14.65 -3.23
C GLY A 33 6.47 16.01 -3.52
N LEU A 34 5.26 16.25 -2.99
CA LEU A 34 4.59 17.55 -3.13
C LEU A 34 5.36 18.70 -2.46
N GLU A 35 5.91 18.49 -1.25
CA GLU A 35 6.76 19.47 -0.57
C GLU A 35 8.00 19.82 -1.41
N ALA A 36 8.66 18.82 -2.00
CA ALA A 36 9.82 19.02 -2.86
C ALA A 36 9.47 19.79 -4.15
N ILE A 37 8.34 19.45 -4.78
CA ILE A 37 7.84 20.15 -5.97
C ILE A 37 7.52 21.62 -5.64
N GLY A 38 6.86 21.87 -4.50
CA GLY A 38 6.54 23.24 -4.07
C GLY A 38 7.78 24.10 -3.80
N ARG A 39 8.88 23.49 -3.33
CA ARG A 39 10.16 24.19 -3.12
C ARG A 39 10.94 24.43 -4.42
N ASN A 40 10.87 23.51 -5.37
CA ASN A 40 11.52 23.64 -6.67
C ASN A 40 10.60 23.16 -7.81
N PRO A 41 9.76 24.05 -8.36
CA PRO A 41 8.83 23.71 -9.43
C PRO A 41 9.50 23.21 -10.71
N GLU A 42 10.73 23.64 -11.01
CA GLU A 42 11.48 23.21 -12.21
C GLU A 42 11.87 21.73 -12.15
N ALA A 43 11.99 21.17 -10.95
CA ALA A 43 12.30 19.76 -10.74
C ALA A 43 11.07 18.84 -10.78
N ALA A 44 9.87 19.37 -11.01
CA ALA A 44 8.62 18.66 -10.77
C ALA A 44 8.51 17.30 -11.47
N SER A 45 8.85 17.26 -12.77
CA SER A 45 8.79 16.03 -13.56
C SER A 45 9.70 14.92 -13.00
N LYS A 46 10.94 15.26 -12.61
CA LYS A 46 11.88 14.29 -12.04
C LYS A 46 11.42 13.78 -10.68
N VAL A 47 10.93 14.68 -9.82
CA VAL A 47 10.39 14.30 -8.51
C VAL A 47 9.17 13.41 -8.66
N GLN A 48 8.26 13.75 -9.57
CA GLN A 48 7.04 12.98 -9.82
C GLN A 48 7.37 11.56 -10.30
N THR A 49 8.32 11.38 -11.22
CA THR A 49 8.74 10.05 -11.68
C THR A 49 9.27 9.20 -10.53
N ALA A 50 10.18 9.75 -9.71
CA ALA A 50 10.72 9.03 -8.56
C ALA A 50 9.64 8.71 -7.50
N MET A 51 8.73 9.67 -7.25
CA MET A 51 7.62 9.52 -6.31
C MET A 51 6.67 8.40 -6.72
N ILE A 52 6.25 8.36 -8.00
CA ILE A 52 5.35 7.32 -8.52
C ILE A 52 6.01 5.95 -8.43
N LEU A 53 7.30 5.84 -8.77
CA LEU A 53 8.03 4.58 -8.65
C LEU A 53 8.09 4.09 -7.20
N ALA A 54 8.37 4.98 -6.25
CA ALA A 54 8.39 4.64 -4.82
C ALA A 54 7.00 4.23 -4.32
N ILE A 55 5.93 4.92 -4.74
CA ILE A 55 4.54 4.54 -4.44
C ILE A 55 4.22 3.15 -5.00
N ALA A 56 4.63 2.84 -6.24
CA ALA A 56 4.39 1.54 -6.83
C ALA A 56 5.08 0.40 -6.06
N PHE A 57 6.31 0.61 -5.57
CA PHE A 57 6.99 -0.36 -4.71
C PHE A 57 6.32 -0.50 -3.34
N ALA A 58 5.82 0.59 -2.75
CA ALA A 58 5.06 0.53 -1.51
C ALA A 58 3.73 -0.24 -1.69
N GLU A 59 3.04 -0.01 -2.80
CA GLU A 59 1.77 -0.68 -3.15
C GLU A 59 1.95 -2.20 -3.35
N ALA A 60 3.10 -2.65 -3.86
CA ALA A 60 3.36 -4.08 -4.05
C ALA A 60 3.21 -4.90 -2.76
N ILE A 61 3.48 -4.30 -1.60
CA ILE A 61 3.29 -4.94 -0.29
C ILE A 61 1.80 -5.15 0.01
N ALA A 62 0.94 -4.17 -0.31
CA ALA A 62 -0.50 -4.30 -0.16
C ALA A 62 -1.06 -5.37 -1.10
N ILE A 63 -0.52 -5.48 -2.31
CA ILE A 63 -0.89 -6.53 -3.27
C ILE A 63 -0.57 -7.92 -2.70
N TYR A 64 0.60 -8.12 -2.06
CA TYR A 64 0.89 -9.39 -1.42
C TYR A 64 -0.10 -9.73 -0.29
N ALA A 65 -0.50 -8.74 0.52
CA ALA A 65 -1.54 -8.95 1.52
C ALA A 65 -2.89 -9.35 0.89
N LEU A 66 -3.26 -8.71 -0.23
CA LEU A 66 -4.43 -9.08 -1.01
C LEU A 66 -4.36 -10.52 -1.52
N VAL A 67 -3.23 -10.92 -2.09
CA VAL A 67 -3.02 -12.30 -2.57
C VAL A 67 -3.19 -13.31 -1.43
N ILE A 68 -2.57 -13.06 -0.27
CA ILE A 68 -2.70 -13.96 0.89
C ILE A 68 -4.15 -14.03 1.39
N ALA A 69 -4.86 -12.92 1.45
CA ALA A 69 -6.26 -12.91 1.85
C ALA A 69 -7.16 -13.70 0.88
N LEU A 70 -6.92 -13.57 -0.43
CA LEU A 70 -7.64 -14.36 -1.43
C LEU A 70 -7.35 -15.85 -1.28
N ILE A 71 -6.10 -16.24 -1.01
CA ILE A 71 -5.75 -17.63 -0.73
C ILE A 71 -6.50 -18.13 0.50
N ILE A 72 -6.50 -17.41 1.63
CA ILE A 72 -7.23 -17.81 2.85
C ILE A 72 -8.73 -17.99 2.58
N LYS A 73 -9.32 -17.16 1.71
CA LYS A 73 -10.76 -17.16 1.46
C LYS A 73 -11.21 -18.24 0.47
N PHE A 74 -10.39 -18.60 -0.50
CA PHE A 74 -10.81 -19.39 -1.66
C PHE A 74 -10.06 -20.71 -1.86
N VAL A 75 -8.96 -20.93 -1.14
CA VAL A 75 -8.15 -22.15 -1.21
C VAL A 75 -8.22 -22.88 0.12
#